data_AF-A0A1Y4GI98-F1
#
_entry.id   AF-A0A1Y4GI98-F1
#
_cell.length_a   1.000
_cell.length_b   1.000
_cell.length_c   1.000
_cell.angle_alpha   90.00
_cell.angle_beta   90.00
_cell.angle_gamma   90.00
#
_symmetry.space_group_name_H-M   'P 1'
#
loop_
_entity.id
_entity.type
_entity.pdbx_description
1 polymer ?
#
loop_
_entity_poly.entity_id
_entity_poly.type
_entity_poly.pdbx_seq_one_letter_code
_entity_poly.pdbx_strand_id
1 'polypeptide(L)'
;MKNFAAGRAELRAWPRKKRGFTLIYVLAASTALLSLLALALDSSLRLAEERAEAARALRIGNVSAQASAAAEAWFAANAAQIAASGGFSPDAAPADDPTPDVPDGIFDALRAENPRYVIKCACYDLHYPDSFSERAGAAGIPRVAPFVTEDGGAVRAYYIRTTVSEAGNEKYERASSVSMRVKKSASGVITVHRTGVTE
;
A
#
# COMPACT_ATOMS: atom_id res chain seq x y z
N MET A 1 -95.52 23.24 2.97
CA MET A 1 -95.77 21.82 3.32
C MET A 1 -95.29 20.94 2.18
N LYS A 2 -94.46 19.93 2.51
CA LYS A 2 -94.04 18.76 1.69
C LYS A 2 -93.10 19.05 0.51
N ASN A 3 -91.97 18.38 0.29
CA ASN A 3 -91.26 17.31 1.01
C ASN A 3 -89.79 17.30 0.54
N PHE A 4 -88.86 17.13 1.48
CA PHE A 4 -87.50 16.67 1.24
C PHE A 4 -87.54 15.26 0.61
N ALA A 5 -86.78 15.04 -0.47
CA ALA A 5 -86.40 13.69 -0.88
C ALA A 5 -84.95 13.72 -1.42
N ALA A 6 -84.06 13.22 -0.57
CA ALA A 6 -82.65 13.01 -0.80
C ALA A 6 -82.40 12.17 -2.07
N GLY A 7 -81.72 12.78 -3.05
CA GLY A 7 -81.02 12.07 -4.11
C GLY A 7 -79.77 11.41 -3.52
N ARG A 8 -79.92 10.16 -3.11
CA ARG A 8 -78.84 9.27 -2.66
C ARG A 8 -77.69 9.30 -3.67
N ALA A 9 -76.49 9.64 -3.18
CA ALA A 9 -75.25 9.40 -3.87
C ALA A 9 -75.16 7.91 -4.24
N GLU A 10 -75.22 7.61 -5.54
CA GLU A 10 -74.78 6.33 -6.07
C GLU A 10 -73.28 6.20 -5.79
N LEU A 11 -72.94 5.66 -4.63
CA LEU A 11 -71.66 4.99 -4.44
C LEU A 11 -71.66 3.82 -5.42
N ARG A 12 -71.10 4.05 -6.63
CA ARG A 12 -70.84 3.01 -7.63
C ARG A 12 -70.06 1.89 -6.96
N ALA A 13 -70.76 0.85 -6.56
CA ALA A 13 -70.18 -0.37 -6.05
C ALA A 13 -69.43 -1.05 -7.21
N TRP A 14 -68.12 -0.83 -7.27
CA TRP A 14 -67.25 -1.59 -8.15
C TRP A 14 -67.46 -3.09 -7.95
N PRO A 15 -67.63 -3.89 -9.03
CA PRO A 15 -67.90 -5.32 -8.91
C PRO A 15 -66.75 -5.99 -8.14
N ARG A 16 -67.09 -6.77 -7.10
CA ARG A 16 -66.15 -7.45 -6.18
C ARG A 16 -65.01 -8.19 -6.91
N LYS A 17 -65.27 -8.75 -8.10
CA LYS A 17 -64.26 -9.40 -8.96
C LYS A 17 -63.15 -8.45 -9.45
N LYS A 18 -63.48 -7.19 -9.80
CA LYS A 18 -62.48 -6.21 -10.27
C LYS A 18 -61.59 -5.70 -9.13
N ARG A 19 -62.13 -5.57 -7.91
CA ARG A 19 -61.38 -5.16 -6.71
C ARG A 19 -60.29 -6.16 -6.31
N GLY A 20 -60.57 -7.47 -6.40
CA GLY A 20 -59.59 -8.52 -6.12
C GLY A 20 -58.42 -8.51 -7.11
N PHE A 21 -58.70 -8.32 -8.41
CA PHE A 21 -57.68 -8.22 -9.44
C PHE A 21 -56.77 -6.99 -9.26
N THR A 22 -57.35 -5.82 -8.94
CA THR A 22 -56.56 -4.60 -8.65
C THR A 22 -55.67 -4.80 -7.42
N LEU A 23 -56.15 -5.48 -6.39
CA LEU A 23 -55.36 -5.72 -5.18
C LEU A 23 -54.18 -6.65 -5.46
N ILE A 24 -54.39 -7.72 -6.23
CA ILE A 24 -53.32 -8.63 -6.67
C ILE A 24 -52.29 -7.90 -7.54
N TYR A 25 -52.75 -7.06 -8.47
CA TYR A 25 -51.85 -6.29 -9.34
C TYR A 25 -51.01 -5.27 -8.56
N VAL A 26 -51.64 -4.53 -7.62
CA VAL A 26 -50.92 -3.60 -6.73
C VAL A 26 -49.92 -4.36 -5.86
N LEU A 27 -50.30 -5.53 -5.33
CA LEU A 27 -49.39 -6.36 -4.54
C LEU A 27 -48.20 -6.81 -5.38
N ALA A 28 -48.43 -7.36 -6.57
CA ALA A 28 -47.40 -7.85 -7.49
C ALA A 28 -46.48 -6.72 -7.99
N ALA A 29 -47.04 -5.55 -8.31
CA ALA A 29 -46.26 -4.37 -8.68
C ALA A 29 -45.42 -3.86 -7.51
N SER A 30 -45.97 -3.89 -6.29
CA SER A 30 -45.24 -3.50 -5.08
C SER A 30 -44.09 -4.46 -4.76
N THR A 31 -44.30 -5.78 -4.88
CA THR A 31 -43.21 -6.76 -4.71
C THR A 31 -42.16 -6.60 -5.79
N ALA A 32 -42.54 -6.41 -7.06
CA ALA A 32 -41.57 -6.18 -8.14
C ALA A 32 -40.73 -4.92 -7.88
N LEU A 33 -41.34 -3.82 -7.44
CA LEU A 33 -40.63 -2.59 -7.06
C LEU A 33 -39.69 -2.80 -5.88
N LEU A 34 -40.12 -3.52 -4.83
CA LEU A 34 -39.27 -3.84 -3.69
C LEU A 34 -38.09 -4.74 -4.08
N SER A 35 -38.30 -5.73 -4.95
CA SER A 35 -37.23 -6.58 -5.48
C SER A 35 -36.22 -5.76 -6.28
N LEU A 36 -36.67 -4.85 -7.15
CA LEU A 36 -35.79 -3.96 -7.91
C LEU A 36 -35.01 -3.02 -7.00
N LEU A 37 -35.64 -2.47 -5.95
CA LEU A 37 -34.97 -1.64 -4.96
C LEU A 37 -33.91 -2.41 -4.19
N ALA A 38 -34.21 -3.65 -3.77
CA ALA A 38 -33.25 -4.50 -3.07
C ALA A 38 -32.03 -4.84 -3.95
N LEU A 39 -32.25 -5.16 -5.23
CA LEU A 39 -31.19 -5.39 -6.22
C LEU A 39 -30.33 -4.14 -6.44
N ALA A 40 -30.96 -2.97 -6.58
CA ALA A 40 -30.25 -1.71 -6.74
C ALA A 40 -29.42 -1.37 -5.49
N LEU A 41 -29.96 -1.61 -4.29
CA LEU A 41 -29.25 -1.41 -3.03
C LEU A 41 -28.04 -2.35 -2.92
N ASP A 42 -28.22 -3.65 -3.12
CA ASP A 42 -27.13 -4.63 -3.09
C ASP A 42 -26.02 -4.28 -4.09
N SER A 43 -26.39 -3.93 -5.32
CA SER A 43 -25.43 -3.46 -6.34
C SER A 43 -24.68 -2.20 -5.89
N SER A 44 -25.39 -1.24 -5.29
CA SER A 44 -24.75 0.00 -4.81
C SER A 44 -23.79 -0.23 -3.65
N LEU A 45 -24.12 -1.16 -2.74
CA LEU A 45 -23.27 -1.53 -1.61
C LEU A 45 -21.98 -2.20 -2.09
N ARG A 46 -22.09 -3.16 -3.03
CA ARG A 46 -20.91 -3.81 -3.63
C ARG A 46 -19.99 -2.80 -4.31
N LEU A 47 -20.55 -1.88 -5.10
CA LEU A 47 -19.75 -0.83 -5.75
C LEU A 47 -19.08 0.10 -4.74
N ALA A 48 -19.75 0.41 -3.62
CA ALA A 48 -19.16 1.22 -2.57
C ALA A 48 -18.01 0.50 -1.86
N GLU A 49 -18.17 -0.80 -1.58
CA GLU A 49 -17.13 -1.65 -1.00
C GLU A 49 -15.91 -1.76 -1.92
N GLU A 50 -16.11 -2.08 -3.21
CA GLU A 50 -15.04 -2.15 -4.21
C GLU A 50 -14.26 -0.83 -4.30
N ARG A 51 -14.96 0.31 -4.31
CA ARG A 51 -14.31 1.63 -4.33
C ARG A 51 -13.56 1.92 -3.03
N ALA A 52 -14.07 1.50 -1.88
CA ALA A 52 -13.39 1.67 -0.61
C ALA A 52 -12.10 0.82 -0.56
N GLU A 53 -12.14 -0.41 -1.05
CA GLU A 53 -10.97 -1.28 -1.17
C GLU A 53 -9.93 -0.69 -2.13
N ALA A 54 -10.35 -0.24 -3.32
CA ALA A 54 -9.46 0.40 -4.28
C ALA A 54 -8.82 1.68 -3.71
N ALA A 55 -9.60 2.52 -3.01
CA ALA A 55 -9.08 3.71 -2.36
C ALA A 55 -8.06 3.37 -1.26
N ARG A 56 -8.29 2.30 -0.49
CA ARG A 56 -7.35 1.82 0.53
C ARG A 56 -6.05 1.33 -0.08
N ALA A 57 -6.13 0.55 -1.17
CA ALA A 57 -4.98 0.05 -1.92
C ALA A 57 -4.13 1.22 -2.49
N LEU A 58 -4.79 2.26 -3.01
CA LEU A 58 -4.09 3.47 -3.48
C LEU A 58 -3.41 4.23 -2.35
N ARG A 59 -4.06 4.36 -1.18
CA ARG A 59 -3.47 5.03 -0.01
C ARG A 59 -2.22 4.32 0.48
N ILE A 60 -2.29 3.00 0.69
CA ILE A 60 -1.10 2.24 1.13
C ILE A 60 0.00 2.27 0.07
N GLY A 61 -0.36 2.24 -1.22
CA GLY A 61 0.59 2.42 -2.31
C GLY A 61 1.32 3.77 -2.25
N ASN A 62 0.58 4.85 -2.03
CA ASN A 62 1.15 6.20 -1.93
C ASN A 62 2.05 6.35 -0.68
N VAL A 63 1.61 5.86 0.48
CA VAL A 63 2.42 5.88 1.71
C VAL A 63 3.69 5.05 1.53
N SER A 64 3.60 3.88 0.89
CA SER A 64 4.77 3.04 0.58
C SER A 64 5.77 3.76 -0.33
N ALA A 65 5.29 4.41 -1.39
CA ALA A 65 6.14 5.17 -2.30
C ALA A 65 6.83 6.36 -1.59
N GLN A 66 6.08 7.11 -0.76
CA GLN A 66 6.63 8.22 0.02
C GLN A 66 7.66 7.75 1.05
N ALA A 67 7.39 6.65 1.75
CA ALA A 67 8.32 6.05 2.70
C ALA A 67 9.60 5.57 1.98
N SER A 68 9.45 4.92 0.83
CA SER A 68 10.59 4.49 0.00
C SER A 68 11.47 5.67 -0.42
N ALA A 69 10.84 6.77 -0.88
CA ALA A 69 11.56 7.98 -1.26
C ALA A 69 12.26 8.66 -0.07
N ALA A 70 11.63 8.68 1.11
CA ALA A 70 12.24 9.20 2.33
C ALA A 70 13.46 8.37 2.77
N ALA A 71 13.36 7.04 2.68
CA ALA A 71 14.47 6.13 2.97
C ALA A 71 15.63 6.31 1.98
N GLU A 72 15.32 6.47 0.69
CA GLU A 72 16.33 6.75 -0.35
C GLU A 72 17.04 8.08 -0.11
N ALA A 73 16.28 9.15 0.21
CA ALA A 73 16.83 10.46 0.50
C ALA A 73 17.73 10.45 1.76
N TRP A 74 17.29 9.76 2.82
CA TRP A 74 18.10 9.55 4.01
C TRP A 74 19.40 8.81 3.68
N PHE A 75 19.32 7.71 2.93
CA PHE A 75 20.51 6.94 2.56
C PHE A 75 21.47 7.78 1.74
N ALA A 76 20.99 8.52 0.74
CA ALA A 76 21.83 9.37 -0.10
C ALA A 76 22.56 10.45 0.72
N ALA A 77 21.89 11.03 1.72
CA ALA A 77 22.50 12.02 2.63
C ALA A 77 23.56 11.42 3.56
N ASN A 78 23.45 10.13 3.91
CA ASN A 78 24.30 9.47 4.91
C ASN A 78 25.26 8.43 4.32
N ALA A 79 25.24 8.19 3.01
CA ALA A 79 25.99 7.12 2.35
C ALA A 79 27.50 7.20 2.62
N ALA A 80 28.05 8.40 2.76
CA ALA A 80 29.46 8.58 3.09
C ALA A 80 29.81 7.99 4.47
N GLN A 81 28.95 8.21 5.46
CA GLN A 81 29.12 7.67 6.81
C GLN A 81 28.85 6.16 6.84
N ILE A 82 27.78 5.71 6.17
CA ILE A 82 27.41 4.29 6.10
C ILE A 82 28.52 3.47 5.43
N ALA A 83 29.16 4.01 4.38
CA ALA A 83 30.22 3.30 3.66
C ALA A 83 31.61 3.44 4.30
N ALA A 84 31.80 4.37 5.24
CA ALA A 84 33.07 4.55 5.93
C ALA A 84 33.45 3.35 6.82
N SER A 85 32.45 2.68 7.42
CA SER A 85 32.67 1.55 8.34
C SER A 85 33.04 0.25 7.63
N GLY A 86 32.56 0.04 6.40
CA GLY A 86 32.69 -1.24 5.71
C GLY A 86 33.93 -1.36 4.82
N GLY A 87 34.53 -0.26 4.36
CA GLY A 87 35.59 -0.26 3.36
C GLY A 87 35.09 -0.53 1.93
N PHE A 88 35.91 -0.18 0.93
CA PHE A 88 35.57 -0.32 -0.49
C PHE A 88 36.45 -1.33 -1.24
N SER A 89 37.40 -1.96 -0.54
CA SER A 89 38.28 -2.96 -1.14
C SER A 89 37.51 -4.25 -1.42
N PRO A 90 37.71 -4.92 -2.56
CA PRO A 90 37.18 -6.27 -2.80
C PRO A 90 37.63 -7.28 -1.74
N ASP A 91 38.83 -7.09 -1.19
CA ASP A 91 39.41 -7.94 -0.15
C ASP A 91 39.00 -7.51 1.27
N ALA A 92 38.18 -6.47 1.41
CA ALA A 92 37.69 -6.06 2.73
C ALA A 92 36.82 -7.16 3.32
N ALA A 93 37.08 -7.52 4.58
CA ALA A 93 36.21 -8.43 5.29
C ALA A 93 34.80 -7.80 5.37
N PRO A 94 33.73 -8.59 5.16
CA PRO A 94 32.37 -8.12 5.38
C PRO A 94 32.17 -7.80 6.87
N ALA A 95 31.26 -6.89 7.18
CA ALA A 95 30.90 -6.59 8.56
C ALA A 95 30.14 -7.77 9.18
N ASP A 96 30.36 -8.05 10.46
CA ASP A 96 29.65 -9.13 11.17
C ASP A 96 28.13 -8.91 11.16
N ASP A 97 27.70 -7.65 11.31
CA ASP A 97 26.32 -7.22 11.11
C ASP A 97 26.22 -6.35 9.85
N PRO A 98 25.61 -6.88 8.77
CA PRO A 98 25.42 -6.16 7.52
C PRO A 98 24.15 -5.31 7.51
N THR A 99 23.60 -4.92 8.68
CA THR A 99 22.40 -4.09 8.78
C THR A 99 22.67 -2.71 9.36
N PRO A 100 23.02 -1.71 8.52
CA PRO A 100 23.16 -0.33 8.99
C PRO A 100 21.87 0.17 9.66
N ASP A 101 22.02 0.77 10.84
CA ASP A 101 20.90 1.32 11.59
C ASP A 101 20.22 2.44 10.81
N VAL A 102 18.92 2.27 10.60
CA VAL A 102 18.04 3.28 10.01
C VAL A 102 17.39 4.04 11.16
N PRO A 103 17.55 5.37 11.28
CA PRO A 103 16.94 6.13 12.36
C PRO A 103 15.43 6.04 12.33
N ASP A 104 14.80 5.78 13.47
CA ASP A 104 13.34 5.68 13.55
C ASP A 104 12.62 6.96 13.11
N GLY A 105 13.26 8.12 13.29
CA GLY A 105 12.67 9.43 13.03
C GLY A 105 12.50 9.82 11.56
N ILE A 106 13.06 9.05 10.60
CA ILE A 106 12.97 9.39 9.17
C ILE A 106 11.52 9.39 8.63
N PHE A 107 10.60 8.73 9.34
CA PHE A 107 9.20 8.60 8.95
C PHE A 107 8.23 9.38 9.83
N ASP A 108 8.68 10.18 10.80
CA ASP A 108 7.79 10.77 11.80
C ASP A 108 6.71 11.68 11.20
N ALA A 109 7.08 12.51 10.22
CA ALA A 109 6.12 13.33 9.48
C ALA A 109 5.08 12.45 8.75
N LEU A 110 5.54 11.40 8.08
CA LEU A 110 4.67 10.50 7.34
C LEU A 110 3.73 9.71 8.27
N ARG A 111 4.21 9.27 9.43
CA ARG A 111 3.41 8.61 10.48
C ARG A 111 2.38 9.55 11.09
N ALA A 112 2.73 10.83 11.28
CA ALA A 112 1.79 11.83 11.79
C ALA A 112 0.62 12.07 10.83
N GLU A 113 0.89 12.10 9.52
CA GLU A 113 -0.14 12.24 8.48
C GLU A 113 -0.94 10.94 8.27
N ASN A 114 -0.32 9.78 8.53
CA ASN A 114 -0.87 8.46 8.23
C ASN A 114 -0.85 7.52 9.45
N PRO A 115 -1.52 7.86 10.56
CA PRO A 115 -1.40 7.15 11.84
C PRO A 115 -1.95 5.71 11.83
N ARG A 116 -2.70 5.35 10.78
CA ARG A 116 -3.23 4.00 10.59
C ARG A 116 -2.19 3.02 10.04
N TYR A 117 -1.08 3.53 9.50
CA TYR A 117 -0.08 2.72 8.83
C TYR A 117 1.19 2.59 9.67
N VAL A 118 1.74 1.38 9.69
CA VAL A 118 3.02 1.05 10.33
C VAL A 118 4.07 1.02 9.23
N ILE A 119 5.11 1.82 9.38
CA ILE A 119 6.22 1.92 8.43
C ILE A 119 7.47 1.35 9.10
N LYS A 120 8.06 0.33 8.46
CA LYS A 120 9.32 -0.30 8.84
C LYS A 120 10.31 -0.14 7.69
N CYS A 121 11.56 0.13 8.01
CA CYS A 121 12.64 0.19 7.03
C CYS A 121 13.85 -0.56 7.54
N ALA A 122 14.49 -1.29 6.66
CA ALA A 122 15.76 -1.95 6.92
C ALA A 122 16.73 -1.63 5.79
N CYS A 123 17.97 -1.31 6.14
CA CYS A 123 19.07 -1.17 5.22
C CYS A 123 19.96 -2.40 5.36
N TYR A 124 20.40 -2.94 4.23
CA TYR A 124 21.28 -4.09 4.16
C TYR A 124 22.50 -3.75 3.31
N ASP A 125 23.67 -4.07 3.83
CA ASP A 125 24.89 -4.13 3.05
C ASP A 125 24.94 -5.44 2.28
N LEU A 126 25.13 -5.38 0.97
CA LEU A 126 25.14 -6.58 0.14
C LEU A 126 26.47 -7.33 0.22
N HIS A 127 27.49 -6.73 0.85
CA HIS A 127 28.73 -7.41 1.22
C HIS A 127 28.62 -7.98 2.64
N TYR A 128 27.91 -9.08 2.77
CA TYR A 128 27.65 -9.75 4.05
C TYR A 128 28.43 -11.07 4.21
N PRO A 129 28.67 -11.52 5.46
CA PRO A 129 29.37 -12.76 5.76
C PRO A 129 28.49 -13.98 5.49
N ASP A 130 29.10 -15.15 5.37
CA ASP A 130 28.38 -16.40 5.07
C ASP A 130 27.34 -16.73 6.15
N SER A 131 27.60 -16.37 7.40
CA SER A 131 26.67 -16.50 8.54
C SER A 131 25.34 -15.77 8.34
N PHE A 132 25.30 -14.73 7.49
CA PHE A 132 24.08 -14.00 7.18
C PHE A 132 23.32 -14.57 5.97
N SER A 133 23.92 -15.51 5.22
CA SER A 133 23.38 -15.98 3.93
C SER A 133 22.00 -16.64 4.04
N GLU A 134 21.73 -17.39 5.11
CA GLU A 134 20.42 -18.01 5.33
C GLU A 134 19.33 -16.96 5.51
N ARG A 135 19.61 -15.94 6.35
CA ARG A 135 18.70 -14.81 6.58
C ARG A 135 18.51 -13.97 5.32
N ALA A 136 19.59 -13.72 4.57
CA ALA A 136 19.53 -13.02 3.30
C ALA A 136 18.68 -13.78 2.27
N GLY A 137 18.86 -15.11 2.18
CA GLY A 137 18.08 -15.97 1.29
C GLY A 137 16.60 -15.95 1.61
N ALA A 138 16.22 -16.05 2.90
CA ALA A 138 14.83 -15.96 3.33
C ALA A 138 14.20 -14.58 3.03
N ALA A 139 15.01 -13.52 3.00
CA ALA A 139 14.57 -12.17 2.70
C ALA A 139 14.70 -11.77 1.22
N GLY A 140 15.23 -12.64 0.35
CA GLY A 140 15.49 -12.36 -1.07
C GLY A 140 16.60 -11.35 -1.33
N ILE A 141 17.54 -11.18 -0.38
CA ILE A 141 18.62 -10.20 -0.46
C ILE A 141 19.79 -10.81 -1.25
N PRO A 142 20.23 -10.21 -2.37
CA PRO A 142 21.35 -10.73 -3.15
C PRO A 142 22.70 -10.39 -2.51
N ARG A 143 23.69 -11.27 -2.66
CA ARG A 143 25.08 -10.99 -2.26
C ARG A 143 25.83 -10.27 -3.38
N VAL A 144 26.48 -9.16 -3.06
CA VAL A 144 27.30 -8.40 -4.01
C VAL A 144 28.56 -7.90 -3.31
N ALA A 145 29.71 -8.44 -3.71
CA ALA A 145 31.00 -7.99 -3.19
C ALA A 145 31.37 -6.59 -3.74
N PRO A 146 32.15 -5.79 -2.99
CA PRO A 146 32.71 -4.55 -3.49
C PRO A 146 33.64 -4.82 -4.67
N PHE A 147 33.69 -3.89 -5.62
CA PHE A 147 34.56 -4.02 -6.80
C PHE A 147 35.19 -2.68 -7.17
N VAL A 148 36.38 -2.75 -7.78
CA VAL A 148 37.10 -1.59 -8.30
C VAL A 148 36.61 -1.33 -9.73
N THR A 149 36.34 -0.07 -10.04
CA THR A 149 35.98 0.39 -11.38
C THR A 149 37.23 0.67 -12.21
N GLU A 150 37.12 0.60 -13.54
CA GLU A 150 38.24 0.88 -14.46
C GLU A 150 38.91 2.25 -14.23
N ASP A 151 38.15 3.26 -13.80
CA ASP A 151 38.65 4.60 -13.46
C ASP A 151 39.43 4.68 -12.13
N GLY A 152 39.73 3.54 -11.48
CA GLY A 152 40.39 3.48 -10.17
C GLY A 152 39.50 3.85 -8.97
N GLY A 153 38.20 4.06 -9.19
CA GLY A 153 37.20 4.14 -8.11
C GLY A 153 36.78 2.77 -7.58
N ALA A 154 35.94 2.73 -6.56
CA ALA A 154 35.40 1.50 -5.99
C ALA A 154 33.92 1.62 -5.68
N VAL A 155 33.19 0.51 -5.79
CA VAL A 155 31.72 0.46 -5.64
C VAL A 155 31.34 -0.54 -4.58
N ARG A 156 30.39 -0.16 -3.73
CA ARG A 156 29.72 -1.02 -2.75
C ARG A 156 28.21 -0.93 -2.93
N ALA A 157 27.50 -2.04 -2.73
CA ALA A 157 26.08 -2.12 -2.99
C ALA A 157 25.29 -2.31 -1.68
N TYR A 158 24.13 -1.67 -1.64
CA TYR A 158 23.20 -1.70 -0.51
C TYR A 158 21.79 -1.98 -1.01
N TYR A 159 20.97 -2.52 -0.13
CA TYR A 159 19.57 -2.84 -0.39
C TYR A 159 18.72 -2.28 0.74
N ILE A 160 17.78 -1.41 0.39
CA ILE A 160 16.87 -0.77 1.33
C ILE A 160 15.50 -1.38 1.12
N ARG A 161 14.92 -1.98 2.16
CA ARG A 161 13.56 -2.51 2.13
C ARG A 161 12.68 -1.70 3.06
N THR A 162 11.64 -1.11 2.50
CA THR A 162 10.62 -0.37 3.23
C THR A 162 9.30 -1.13 3.16
N THR A 163 8.76 -1.51 4.32
CA THR A 163 7.47 -2.19 4.43
C THR A 163 6.47 -1.25 5.08
N VAL A 164 5.32 -1.08 4.42
CA VAL A 164 4.17 -0.36 4.96
C VAL A 164 3.03 -1.33 5.13
N SER A 165 2.47 -1.41 6.32
CA SER A 165 1.27 -2.21 6.60
C SER A 165 0.24 -1.41 7.36
N GLU A 166 -1.01 -1.86 7.34
CA GLU A 166 -2.03 -1.28 8.21
C GLU A 166 -1.98 -1.88 9.61
N ALA A 167 -2.10 -1.03 10.64
CA ALA A 167 -2.03 -1.47 12.03
C ALA A 167 -3.12 -2.52 12.33
N GLY A 168 -2.70 -3.72 12.74
CA GLY A 168 -3.60 -4.82 13.06
C GLY A 168 -4.23 -5.52 11.85
N ASN A 169 -3.76 -5.25 10.62
CA ASN A 169 -4.27 -5.90 9.42
C ASN A 169 -3.16 -6.20 8.40
N GLU A 170 -2.58 -7.39 8.51
CA GLU A 170 -1.51 -7.89 7.63
C GLU A 170 -1.97 -8.16 6.19
N LYS A 171 -3.29 -8.19 5.93
CA LYS A 171 -3.84 -8.32 4.56
C LYS A 171 -3.37 -7.16 3.67
N TYR A 172 -3.15 -5.98 4.26
CA TYR A 172 -2.71 -4.80 3.55
C TYR A 172 -1.27 -4.50 3.96
N GLU A 173 -0.34 -5.24 3.38
CA GLU A 173 1.09 -4.99 3.44
C GLU A 173 1.60 -4.69 2.03
N ARG A 174 2.47 -3.68 1.91
CA ARG A 174 3.23 -3.41 0.70
C ARG A 174 4.69 -3.20 1.06
N ALA A 175 5.55 -4.00 0.46
CA ALA A 175 6.99 -3.81 0.54
C ALA A 175 7.46 -3.08 -0.71
N SER A 176 8.38 -2.16 -0.54
CA SER A 176 9.16 -1.58 -1.63
C SER A 176 10.62 -1.82 -1.33
N SER A 177 11.41 -2.04 -2.37
CA SER A 177 12.83 -2.27 -2.23
C SER A 177 13.61 -1.50 -3.26
N VAL A 178 14.72 -0.93 -2.80
CA VAL A 178 15.59 -0.06 -3.61
C VAL A 178 17.01 -0.55 -3.48
N SER A 179 17.64 -0.81 -4.62
CA SER A 179 19.06 -1.15 -4.68
C SER A 179 19.87 0.11 -4.93
N MET A 180 20.83 0.36 -4.04
CA MET A 180 21.69 1.53 -4.04
C MET A 180 23.14 1.12 -4.26
N ARG A 181 23.88 1.89 -5.04
CA ARG A 181 25.33 1.74 -5.21
C ARG A 181 26.03 2.99 -4.74
N VAL A 182 26.99 2.81 -3.83
CA VAL A 182 27.88 3.87 -3.37
C VAL A 182 29.19 3.72 -4.14
N LYS A 183 29.55 4.72 -4.95
CA LYS A 183 30.82 4.80 -5.67
C LYS A 183 31.73 5.77 -4.93
N LYS A 184 32.95 5.32 -4.60
CA LYS A 184 34.05 6.17 -4.16
C LYS A 184 34.99 6.37 -5.35
N SER A 185 35.19 7.60 -5.81
CA SER A 185 36.15 7.91 -6.88
C SER A 185 37.60 7.70 -6.40
N ALA A 186 38.55 7.67 -7.34
CA ALA A 186 39.97 7.67 -7.03
C ALA A 186 40.39 8.91 -6.20
N SER A 187 39.70 10.04 -6.38
CA SER A 187 39.90 11.27 -5.58
C SER A 187 39.22 11.23 -4.20
N GLY A 188 38.52 10.15 -3.86
CA GLY A 188 37.83 9.97 -2.57
C GLY A 188 36.42 10.56 -2.50
N VAL A 189 35.89 11.13 -3.59
CA VAL A 189 34.53 11.65 -3.65
C VAL A 189 33.53 10.50 -3.64
N ILE A 190 32.49 10.60 -2.82
CA ILE A 190 31.44 9.60 -2.69
C ILE A 190 30.21 10.05 -3.47
N THR A 191 29.74 9.20 -4.39
CA THR A 191 28.48 9.38 -5.12
C THR A 191 27.56 8.18 -4.91
N VAL A 192 26.25 8.43 -4.93
CA VAL A 192 25.24 7.40 -4.73
C VAL A 192 24.40 7.29 -5.98
N HIS A 193 24.20 6.06 -6.45
CA HIS A 193 23.42 5.75 -7.64
C HIS A 193 22.35 4.73 -7.31
N ARG A 194 21.10 5.06 -7.63
CA ARG A 194 20.00 4.10 -7.62
C ARG A 194 20.12 3.18 -8.83
N THR A 195 20.04 1.86 -8.62
CA THR A 195 20.15 0.88 -9.71
C THR A 195 18.86 0.14 -10.04
N GLY A 196 17.86 0.17 -9.16
CA GLY A 196 16.56 -0.46 -9.42
C GLY A 196 15.58 -0.34 -8.27
N VAL A 197 14.31 -0.55 -8.60
CA VAL A 197 13.18 -0.60 -7.66
C VAL A 197 12.40 -1.88 -7.92
N THR A 198 12.09 -2.59 -6.85
CA THR A 198 11.16 -3.72 -6.88
C THR A 198 10.06 -3.45 -5.85
N GLU A 199 8.82 -3.39 -6.32
CA GLU A 199 7.58 -3.19 -5.52
C GLU A 199 6.75 -4.48 -5.46
#